data_AF-T0YYV2-F1
#
_entry.id   AF-T0YYV2-F1
#
_cell.length_a   1.000
_cell.length_b   1.000
_cell.length_c   1.000
_cell.angle_alpha   90.00
_cell.angle_beta   90.00
_cell.angle_gamma   90.00
#
_symmetry.space_group_name_H-M   'P 1'
#
loop_
_entity.id
_entity.type
_entity.pdbx_description
1 polymer ?
#
loop_
_entity_poly.entity_id
_entity_poly.type
_entity_poly.pdbx_seq_one_letter_code
_entity_poly.pdbx_strand_id
1 'polypeptide(L)'
;AHTFSWHWLSPTVFGGSTGFFAGALLAAFYYWGWDVTANLNEETKGAKVTPGIGGIIGVLVVFALFEVFTIGTNMVLTSKQISNNAGDVLDILGQTVWHGFGGRLIVVAVVLSTVATLETTIIQVTRTLFAMGRDGTLPRVLGTVHPKFKTPAVATIVVAVISLGLFIGSNYI
;
A
#
# COMPACT_ATOMS: atom_id res chain seq x y z
N ALA A 1 13.44 20.59 10.90
CA ALA A 1 14.52 20.45 9.94
C ALA A 1 15.73 19.88 10.65
N HIS A 2 16.07 18.62 10.36
CA HIS A 2 17.35 18.02 10.77
C HIS A 2 18.33 18.09 9.60
N THR A 3 19.62 18.26 9.87
CA THR A 3 20.65 18.10 8.83
C THR A 3 20.83 16.62 8.51
N PHE A 4 21.01 16.30 7.22
CA PHE A 4 21.24 14.92 6.79
C PHE A 4 22.44 14.32 7.54
N SER A 5 22.27 13.11 8.06
CA SER A 5 23.32 12.37 8.74
C SER A 5 23.27 10.89 8.36
N TRP A 6 24.42 10.34 7.98
CA TRP A 6 24.60 8.91 7.72
C TRP A 6 24.25 8.03 8.93
N HIS A 7 24.25 8.61 10.14
CA HIS A 7 23.83 7.88 11.34
C HIS A 7 22.39 7.39 11.26
N TRP A 8 21.50 8.03 10.48
CA TRP A 8 20.10 7.62 10.35
C TRP A 8 19.93 6.21 9.79
N LEU A 9 20.89 5.74 9.00
CA LEU A 9 20.89 4.41 8.39
C LEU A 9 21.69 3.39 9.24
N SER A 10 22.23 3.81 10.37
CA SER A 10 23.03 2.94 11.24
C SER A 10 22.13 1.96 12.00
N PRO A 11 22.51 0.68 12.15
CA PRO A 11 21.80 -0.28 13.00
C PRO A 11 21.70 0.15 14.48
N THR A 12 22.45 1.17 14.90
CA THR A 12 22.44 1.68 16.28
C THR A 12 21.24 2.57 16.59
N VAL A 13 20.46 3.00 15.59
CA VAL A 13 19.33 3.93 15.78
C VAL A 13 18.11 3.29 16.47
N PHE A 14 18.05 1.96 16.50
CA PHE A 14 16.89 1.23 16.99
C PHE A 14 16.72 1.22 18.52
N GLY A 15 17.71 1.71 19.29
CA GLY A 15 17.56 1.86 20.75
C GLY A 15 17.32 0.55 21.51
N GLY A 16 17.80 -0.58 20.98
CA GLY A 16 17.61 -1.93 21.54
C GLY A 16 16.76 -2.85 20.65
N SER A 17 16.50 -4.06 21.12
CA SER A 17 15.74 -5.08 20.38
C SER A 17 14.29 -4.67 20.13
N THR A 18 13.63 -4.05 21.12
CA THR A 18 12.22 -3.62 21.00
C THR A 18 12.02 -2.60 19.88
N GLY A 19 12.87 -1.59 19.77
CA GLY A 19 12.76 -0.59 18.70
C GLY A 19 13.13 -1.16 17.33
N PHE A 20 14.03 -2.14 17.27
CA PHE A 20 14.33 -2.87 16.04
C PHE A 20 13.11 -3.65 15.55
N PHE A 21 12.48 -4.44 16.43
CA PHE A 21 11.28 -5.21 16.05
C PHE A 21 10.09 -4.31 15.70
N ALA A 22 9.90 -3.20 16.40
CA ALA A 22 8.87 -2.22 16.06
C ALA A 22 9.12 -1.62 14.66
N GLY A 23 10.36 -1.21 14.36
CA GLY A 23 10.75 -0.71 13.05
C GLY A 23 10.63 -1.76 11.94
N ALA A 24 11.02 -3.01 12.22
CA ALA A 24 10.91 -4.12 11.29
C ALA A 24 9.44 -4.44 10.96
N LEU A 25 8.53 -4.36 11.94
CA LEU A 25 7.10 -4.57 11.71
C LEU A 25 6.52 -3.46 10.81
N LEU A 26 6.90 -2.20 11.06
CA LEU A 26 6.50 -1.08 10.20
C LEU A 26 7.06 -1.25 8.78
N ALA A 27 8.32 -1.65 8.63
CA ALA A 27 8.94 -1.90 7.33
C ALA A 27 8.23 -3.05 6.58
N ALA A 28 7.90 -4.15 7.27
CA ALA A 28 7.19 -5.27 6.69
C ALA A 28 5.81 -4.84 6.15
N PHE A 29 5.12 -3.94 6.85
CA PHE A 29 3.85 -3.38 6.40
C PHE A 29 4.02 -2.41 5.22
N TYR A 30 5.02 -1.52 5.29
CA TYR A 30 5.30 -0.51 4.25
C TYR A 30 5.70 -1.12 2.90
N TYR A 31 6.38 -2.27 2.92
CA TYR A 31 6.88 -2.95 1.73
C TYR A 31 6.10 -4.21 1.36
N TRP A 32 4.89 -4.37 1.91
CA TRP A 32 3.98 -5.45 1.54
C TRP A 32 3.39 -5.23 0.12
N GLY A 33 3.09 -6.31 -0.61
CA GLY A 33 2.45 -6.26 -1.93
C GLY A 33 3.35 -6.57 -3.13
N TRP A 34 4.58 -7.01 -2.91
CA TRP A 34 5.50 -7.43 -3.98
C TRP A 34 5.07 -8.72 -4.69
N ASP A 35 4.35 -9.57 -3.97
CA ASP A 35 3.79 -10.85 -4.42
C ASP A 35 2.59 -10.67 -5.36
N VAL A 36 2.01 -9.47 -5.42
CA VAL A 36 0.89 -9.14 -6.34
C VAL A 36 1.28 -9.39 -7.80
N THR A 37 2.55 -9.19 -8.14
CA THR A 37 3.08 -9.49 -9.47
C THR A 37 2.87 -10.95 -9.87
N ALA A 38 2.92 -11.89 -8.91
CA ALA A 38 2.69 -13.31 -9.15
C ALA A 38 1.22 -13.64 -9.49
N ASN A 39 0.26 -12.81 -9.06
CA ASN A 39 -1.16 -13.01 -9.41
C ASN A 39 -1.45 -12.75 -10.88
N LEU A 40 -0.60 -11.97 -11.56
CA LEU A 40 -0.72 -11.60 -12.97
C LEU A 40 0.15 -12.48 -13.87
N ASN A 41 0.61 -13.62 -13.35
CA ASN A 41 1.50 -14.51 -14.07
C ASN A 41 0.89 -15.01 -15.40
N GLU A 42 -0.39 -15.36 -15.40
CA GLU A 42 -1.13 -15.82 -16.59
C GLU A 42 -1.32 -14.72 -17.65
N GLU A 43 -1.25 -13.45 -17.24
CA GLU A 43 -1.43 -12.28 -18.12
C GLU A 43 -0.07 -11.71 -18.60
N THR A 44 1.05 -12.21 -18.08
CA THR A 44 2.39 -11.67 -18.31
C THR A 44 3.17 -12.48 -19.34
N LYS A 45 3.74 -11.81 -20.35
CA LYS A 45 4.69 -12.44 -21.28
C LYS A 45 5.93 -12.92 -20.51
N GLY A 46 6.29 -14.19 -20.67
CA GLY A 46 7.42 -14.79 -19.95
C GLY A 46 7.10 -15.16 -18.50
N ALA A 47 5.86 -15.58 -18.24
CA ALA A 47 5.29 -16.07 -16.98
C ALA A 47 6.27 -16.75 -15.99
N LYS A 48 7.20 -17.59 -16.46
CA LYS A 48 8.13 -18.31 -15.57
C LYS A 48 9.10 -17.39 -14.81
N VAL A 49 9.43 -16.21 -15.34
CA VAL A 49 10.53 -15.37 -14.82
C VAL A 49 10.11 -13.91 -14.63
N THR A 50 9.32 -13.37 -15.57
CA THR A 50 8.97 -11.95 -15.60
C THR A 50 8.26 -11.45 -14.33
N PRO A 51 7.26 -12.16 -13.76
CA PRO A 51 6.60 -11.72 -12.53
C PRO A 51 7.55 -11.63 -11.34
N GLY A 52 8.42 -12.64 -11.16
CA GLY A 52 9.37 -12.67 -10.06
C GLY A 52 10.40 -11.55 -10.13
N ILE A 53 10.96 -11.30 -11.32
CA ILE A 53 11.86 -10.15 -11.54
C ILE A 53 11.11 -8.83 -11.34
N GLY A 54 9.87 -8.73 -11.84
CA GLY A 54 9.02 -7.56 -11.68
C GLY A 54 8.77 -7.22 -10.20
N GLY A 55 8.49 -8.23 -9.36
CA GLY A 55 8.35 -8.05 -7.92
C GLY A 55 9.62 -7.53 -7.25
N ILE A 56 10.77 -8.12 -7.56
CA ILE A 56 12.06 -7.69 -6.98
C ILE A 56 12.40 -6.26 -7.38
N ILE A 57 12.31 -5.94 -8.68
CA ILE A 57 12.58 -4.58 -9.18
C ILE A 57 11.59 -3.59 -8.57
N GLY A 58 10.31 -3.95 -8.51
CA GLY A 58 9.27 -3.13 -7.90
C GLY A 58 9.59 -2.78 -6.45
N VAL A 59 9.96 -3.77 -5.63
CA VAL A 59 10.36 -3.54 -4.23
C VAL A 59 11.57 -2.62 -4.14
N LEU A 60 12.61 -2.85 -4.94
CA LEU A 60 13.81 -2.02 -4.91
C LEU A 60 13.52 -0.56 -5.28
N VAL A 61 12.69 -0.35 -6.29
CA VAL A 61 12.28 1.00 -6.71
C VAL A 61 11.44 1.68 -5.62
N VAL A 62 10.45 0.99 -5.07
CA VAL A 62 9.60 1.53 -3.99
C VAL A 62 10.44 1.83 -2.74
N PHE A 63 11.37 0.95 -2.38
CA PHE A 63 12.34 1.17 -1.30
C PHE A 63 13.13 2.45 -1.52
N ALA A 64 13.78 2.60 -2.68
CA ALA A 64 14.56 3.80 -2.97
C ALA A 64 13.71 5.08 -2.92
N LEU A 65 12.48 5.05 -3.46
CA LEU A 65 11.56 6.18 -3.43
C LEU A 65 11.15 6.55 -2.00
N PHE A 66 10.83 5.58 -1.15
CA PHE A 66 10.46 5.83 0.24
C PHE A 66 11.62 6.34 1.08
N GLU A 67 12.84 5.85 0.87
CA GLU A 67 14.03 6.36 1.58
C GLU A 67 14.30 7.83 1.21
N VAL A 68 14.29 8.15 -0.10
CA VAL A 68 14.46 9.54 -0.56
C VAL A 68 13.36 10.45 0.01
N PHE A 69 12.11 10.00 -0.03
CA PHE A 69 10.98 10.75 0.51
C PHE A 69 11.08 10.96 2.03
N THR A 70 11.45 9.92 2.78
CA THR A 70 11.57 9.97 4.25
C THR A 70 12.73 10.87 4.68
N ILE A 71 13.87 10.78 4.02
CA ILE A 71 15.02 11.66 4.26
C ILE A 71 14.64 13.11 3.95
N GLY A 72 14.02 13.37 2.80
CA GLY A 72 13.56 14.72 2.41
C GLY A 72 12.58 15.31 3.44
N THR A 73 11.63 14.49 3.90
CA THR A 73 10.65 14.88 4.93
C THR A 73 11.33 15.27 6.24
N ASN A 74 12.32 14.49 6.72
CA ASN A 74 13.05 14.79 7.95
C ASN A 74 13.94 16.04 7.83
N MET A 75 14.43 16.35 6.63
CA MET A 75 15.19 17.57 6.38
C MET A 75 14.30 18.81 6.36
N VAL A 76 13.09 18.71 5.82
CA VAL A 76 12.15 19.84 5.72
C VAL A 76 11.40 20.08 7.03
N LEU A 77 10.80 19.04 7.62
CA LEU A 77 9.97 19.15 8.81
C LEU A 77 10.73 18.87 10.11
N THR A 78 10.21 19.38 11.23
CA THR A 78 10.66 18.98 12.57
C THR A 78 9.89 17.76 13.06
N SER A 79 10.50 16.96 13.94
CA SER A 79 9.84 15.79 14.53
C SER A 79 8.51 16.15 15.22
N LYS A 80 8.40 17.35 15.79
CA LYS A 80 7.16 17.86 16.41
C LYS A 80 6.07 18.17 15.37
N GLN A 81 6.44 18.71 14.21
CA GLN A 81 5.49 18.94 13.12
C GLN A 81 4.98 17.62 12.55
N ILE A 82 5.85 16.62 12.41
CA ILE A 82 5.47 15.28 11.96
C ILE A 82 4.55 14.61 13.00
N SER A 83 4.90 14.63 14.28
CA SER A 83 4.09 13.98 15.33
C SER A 83 2.72 14.64 15.51
N ASN A 84 2.65 15.97 15.45
CA ASN A 84 1.40 16.69 15.64
C ASN A 84 0.44 16.53 14.46
N ASN A 85 0.94 16.09 13.31
CA ASN A 85 0.16 15.98 12.08
C ASN A 85 0.37 14.60 11.44
N ALA A 86 0.51 13.56 12.26
CA ALA A 86 0.79 12.20 11.78
C ALA A 86 -0.25 11.69 10.77
N GLY A 87 -1.49 12.20 10.83
CA GLY A 87 -2.55 11.89 9.87
C GLY A 87 -2.49 12.63 8.53
N ASP A 88 -1.72 13.73 8.42
CA ASP A 88 -1.66 14.56 7.21
C ASP A 88 -0.29 15.24 7.02
N VAL A 89 0.78 14.45 7.17
CA VAL A 89 2.15 14.94 6.99
C VAL A 89 2.37 15.42 5.54
N LEU A 90 1.65 14.84 4.58
CA LEU A 90 1.77 15.16 3.15
C LEU A 90 1.21 16.53 2.79
N ASP A 91 0.08 16.97 3.36
CA ASP A 91 -0.42 18.33 3.12
C ASP A 91 0.57 19.37 3.66
N ILE A 92 1.11 19.15 4.86
CA ILE A 92 2.06 20.10 5.47
C ILE A 92 3.38 20.16 4.70
N LEU A 93 3.89 19.00 4.26
CA LEU A 93 5.04 18.96 3.36
C LEU A 93 4.75 19.71 2.07
N GLY A 94 3.58 19.46 1.48
CA GLY A 94 3.15 20.08 0.23
C GLY A 94 3.04 21.59 0.32
N GLN A 95 2.44 22.11 1.39
CA GLN A 95 2.43 23.53 1.67
C GLN A 95 3.86 24.04 1.84
N THR A 96 4.67 23.42 2.72
CA THR A 96 6.01 23.90 3.04
C THR A 96 6.95 23.98 1.82
N VAL A 97 6.87 23.02 0.90
CA VAL A 97 7.74 22.95 -0.29
C VAL A 97 7.16 23.76 -1.46
N TRP A 98 5.85 23.69 -1.67
CA TRP A 98 5.17 24.38 -2.77
C TRP A 98 3.85 24.99 -2.29
N HIS A 99 3.97 26.13 -1.60
CA HIS A 99 2.84 26.88 -1.07
C HIS A 99 1.76 27.13 -2.14
N GLY A 100 0.49 26.99 -1.73
CA GLY A 100 -0.67 27.32 -2.56
C GLY A 100 -1.10 26.18 -3.48
N PHE A 101 -0.93 26.35 -4.79
CA PHE A 101 -1.46 25.41 -5.79
C PHE A 101 -0.78 24.03 -5.72
N GLY A 102 0.54 23.98 -5.47
CA GLY A 102 1.29 22.72 -5.37
C GLY A 102 0.88 21.87 -4.18
N GLY A 103 0.68 22.48 -2.99
CA GLY A 103 0.17 21.78 -1.81
C GLY A 103 -1.20 21.12 -2.05
N ARG A 104 -2.12 21.82 -2.72
CA ARG A 104 -3.45 21.25 -3.07
C ARG A 104 -3.36 20.09 -4.06
N LEU A 105 -2.40 20.12 -4.99
CA LEU A 105 -2.19 19.01 -5.93
C LEU A 105 -1.73 17.73 -5.22
N ILE A 106 -0.96 17.84 -4.15
CA ILE A 106 -0.52 16.69 -3.36
C ILE A 106 -1.73 15.99 -2.73
N VAL A 107 -2.66 16.75 -2.14
CA VAL A 107 -3.90 16.17 -1.59
C VAL A 107 -4.69 15.42 -2.66
N VAL A 108 -4.83 16.00 -3.87
CA VAL A 108 -5.49 15.33 -5.00
C VAL A 108 -4.75 14.05 -5.41
N ALA A 109 -3.42 14.10 -5.49
CA ALA A 109 -2.60 12.93 -5.82
C ALA A 109 -2.74 11.81 -4.78
N VAL A 110 -2.79 12.14 -3.50
CA VAL A 110 -3.00 11.17 -2.39
C VAL A 110 -4.38 10.54 -2.49
N VAL A 111 -5.42 11.32 -2.77
CA VAL A 111 -6.79 10.79 -2.96
C VAL A 111 -6.82 9.85 -4.16
N LEU A 112 -6.27 10.25 -5.30
CA LEU A 112 -6.22 9.40 -6.50
C LEU A 112 -5.41 8.12 -6.25
N SER A 113 -4.28 8.21 -5.54
CA SER A 113 -3.47 7.05 -5.16
C SER A 113 -4.25 6.09 -4.26
N THR A 114 -5.00 6.62 -3.29
CA THR A 114 -5.85 5.81 -2.40
C THR A 114 -6.94 5.09 -3.19
N VAL A 115 -7.60 5.78 -4.12
CA VAL A 115 -8.63 5.19 -4.97
C VAL A 115 -8.06 4.08 -5.85
N ALA A 116 -6.92 4.33 -6.51
CA ALA A 116 -6.24 3.33 -7.33
C ALA A 116 -5.85 2.10 -6.51
N THR A 117 -5.33 2.29 -5.29
CA THR A 117 -4.93 1.19 -4.40
C THR A 117 -6.15 0.37 -3.94
N LEU A 118 -7.27 1.04 -3.63
CA LEU A 118 -8.52 0.36 -3.28
C LEU A 118 -9.03 -0.48 -4.45
N GLU A 119 -9.02 0.07 -5.67
CA GLU A 119 -9.44 -0.64 -6.88
C GLU A 119 -8.60 -1.90 -7.10
N THR A 120 -7.27 -1.78 -7.06
CA THR A 120 -6.37 -2.94 -7.27
C THR A 120 -6.58 -4.01 -6.20
N THR A 121 -6.80 -3.60 -4.95
CA THR A 121 -7.02 -4.54 -3.82
C THR A 121 -8.34 -5.29 -3.99
N ILE A 122 -9.42 -4.60 -4.34
CA ILE A 122 -10.73 -5.23 -4.58
C ILE A 122 -10.63 -6.26 -5.70
N ILE A 123 -9.97 -5.92 -6.81
CA ILE A 123 -9.79 -6.84 -7.94
C ILE A 123 -9.01 -8.09 -7.51
N GLN A 124 -7.89 -7.92 -6.79
CA GLN A 124 -7.06 -9.03 -6.36
C GLN A 124 -7.79 -10.00 -5.43
N VAL A 125 -8.45 -9.47 -4.39
CA VAL A 125 -9.19 -10.29 -3.41
C VAL A 125 -10.35 -11.01 -4.10
N THR A 126 -11.07 -10.31 -4.98
CA THR A 126 -12.17 -10.89 -5.74
C THR A 126 -11.73 -12.04 -6.65
N ARG A 127 -10.61 -11.88 -7.38
CA ARG A 127 -10.05 -12.94 -8.24
C ARG A 127 -9.63 -14.17 -7.43
N THR A 128 -9.06 -13.96 -6.25
CA THR A 128 -8.66 -15.03 -5.33
C THR A 128 -9.88 -15.81 -4.82
N LEU A 129 -10.91 -15.09 -4.34
CA LEU A 129 -12.18 -15.69 -3.91
C LEU A 129 -12.88 -16.46 -5.03
N PHE A 130 -12.84 -15.93 -6.26
CA PHE A 130 -13.38 -16.59 -7.43
C PHE A 130 -12.67 -17.91 -7.73
N ALA A 131 -11.33 -17.91 -7.73
CA ALA A 131 -10.54 -19.13 -7.92
C ALA A 131 -10.84 -20.18 -6.84
N MET A 132 -10.91 -19.77 -5.57
CA MET A 132 -11.29 -20.63 -4.45
C MET A 132 -12.72 -21.18 -4.58
N GLY A 133 -13.68 -20.37 -5.02
CA GLY A 133 -15.06 -20.80 -5.26
C GLY A 133 -15.19 -21.77 -6.45
N ARG A 134 -14.37 -21.59 -7.49
CA ARG A 134 -14.27 -22.49 -8.64
C ARG A 134 -13.66 -23.84 -8.24
N ASP A 135 -12.61 -23.81 -7.43
CA ASP A 135 -11.87 -24.99 -7.00
C ASP A 135 -12.59 -25.73 -5.84
N GLY A 136 -13.70 -25.18 -5.34
CA GLY A 136 -14.59 -25.80 -4.36
C GLY A 136 -14.12 -25.70 -2.91
N THR A 137 -13.06 -24.93 -2.63
CA THR A 137 -12.60 -24.66 -1.26
C THR A 137 -13.50 -23.66 -0.53
N LEU A 138 -14.18 -22.81 -1.29
CA LEU A 138 -15.23 -21.90 -0.81
C LEU A 138 -16.57 -22.21 -1.49
N PRO A 139 -17.71 -21.65 -0.98
CA PRO A 139 -19.01 -21.85 -1.59
C PRO A 139 -18.99 -21.57 -3.10
N ARG A 140 -19.52 -22.51 -3.91
CA ARG A 140 -19.51 -22.43 -5.38
C ARG A 140 -20.10 -21.13 -5.94
N VAL A 141 -20.97 -20.46 -5.19
CA VAL A 141 -21.58 -19.17 -5.56
C VAL A 141 -20.51 -18.06 -5.71
N LEU A 142 -19.37 -18.15 -5.02
CA LEU A 142 -18.25 -17.21 -5.19
C LEU A 142 -17.49 -17.45 -6.50
N GLY A 143 -17.57 -18.66 -7.05
CA GLY A 143 -17.00 -19.04 -8.35
C GLY A 143 -17.91 -18.75 -9.55
N THR A 144 -19.04 -18.05 -9.36
CA THR A 144 -19.96 -17.70 -10.47
C THR A 144 -19.58 -16.38 -11.13
N VAL A 145 -19.57 -16.38 -12.46
CA VAL A 145 -19.31 -15.19 -13.29
C VAL A 145 -20.64 -14.60 -13.76
N HIS A 146 -20.75 -13.28 -13.77
CA HIS A 146 -21.92 -12.57 -14.28
C HIS A 146 -22.03 -12.76 -15.81
N PRO A 147 -23.21 -13.16 -16.36
CA PRO A 147 -23.35 -13.55 -17.78
C PRO A 147 -23.09 -12.40 -18.77
N LYS A 148 -23.50 -11.17 -18.43
CA LYS A 148 -23.30 -9.98 -19.28
C LYS A 148 -21.90 -9.35 -19.14
N PHE A 149 -21.45 -9.07 -17.91
CA PHE A 149 -20.21 -8.35 -17.64
C PHE A 149 -18.96 -9.24 -17.57
N LYS A 150 -19.13 -10.57 -17.53
CA LYS A 150 -18.03 -11.55 -17.40
C LYS A 150 -17.13 -11.30 -16.18
N THR A 151 -17.69 -10.72 -15.11
CA THR A 151 -17.01 -10.44 -13.85
C THR A 151 -17.58 -11.29 -12.70
N PRO A 152 -16.78 -11.65 -11.68
CA PRO A 152 -17.23 -12.36 -10.49
C PRO A 152 -18.02 -11.45 -9.54
N ALA A 153 -19.25 -11.07 -9.94
CA ALA A 153 -20.07 -10.10 -9.23
C ALA A 153 -20.41 -10.51 -7.79
N VAL A 154 -20.67 -11.80 -7.54
CA VAL A 154 -20.98 -12.29 -6.19
C VAL A 154 -19.78 -12.13 -5.26
N ALA A 155 -18.58 -12.55 -5.71
CA ALA A 155 -17.36 -12.37 -4.94
C ALA A 155 -17.09 -10.88 -4.66
N THR A 156 -17.33 -10.01 -5.64
CA THR A 156 -17.16 -8.55 -5.50
C THR A 156 -18.09 -7.99 -4.41
N ILE A 157 -19.37 -8.37 -4.43
CA ILE A 157 -20.35 -7.93 -3.42
C ILE A 157 -19.96 -8.42 -2.03
N VAL A 158 -19.52 -9.68 -1.91
CA VAL A 158 -19.08 -10.24 -0.62
C VAL A 158 -17.89 -9.48 -0.06
N VAL A 159 -16.88 -9.19 -0.89
CA VAL A 159 -15.74 -8.36 -0.49
C VAL A 159 -16.21 -6.98 -0.04
N ALA A 160 -17.06 -6.31 -0.83
CA ALA A 160 -17.56 -4.97 -0.51
C ALA A 160 -18.32 -4.95 0.83
N VAL A 161 -19.21 -5.92 1.08
CA VAL A 161 -19.98 -6.00 2.33
C VAL A 161 -19.07 -6.25 3.53
N ILE A 162 -18.10 -7.17 3.42
CA ILE A 162 -17.16 -7.46 4.51
C ILE A 162 -16.27 -6.24 4.78
N SER A 163 -15.71 -5.62 3.74
CA SER A 163 -14.88 -4.43 3.86
C SER A 163 -15.63 -3.27 4.49
N LEU A 164 -16.89 -3.03 4.09
CA LEU A 164 -17.73 -2.00 4.70
C LEU A 164 -18.04 -2.33 6.16
N GLY A 165 -18.35 -3.59 6.48
CA GLY A 165 -18.59 -4.02 7.85
C GLY A 165 -17.37 -3.82 8.76
N LEU A 166 -16.18 -4.17 8.28
CA LEU A 166 -14.92 -3.96 8.98
C LEU A 166 -14.60 -2.46 9.14
N PHE A 167 -14.81 -1.66 8.10
CA PHE A 167 -14.61 -0.21 8.16
C PHE A 167 -15.51 0.43 9.21
N ILE A 168 -16.79 0.09 9.19
CA ILE A 168 -17.77 0.56 10.18
C ILE A 168 -17.34 0.11 11.58
N GLY A 169 -17.01 -1.17 11.77
CA GLY A 169 -16.55 -1.70 13.05
C GLY A 169 -15.30 -1.00 13.59
N SER A 170 -14.32 -0.72 12.74
CA SER A 170 -13.09 0.01 13.10
C SER A 170 -13.34 1.46 13.50
N ASN A 171 -14.44 2.08 13.08
CA ASN A 171 -14.80 3.45 13.49
C ASN A 171 -15.49 3.48 14.87
N TYR A 172 -15.95 2.33 15.37
CA TYR A 172 -16.65 2.21 16.66
C TYR A 172 -15.79 1.57 17.77
N ILE A 173 -14.54 1.20 17.46
CA ILE A 173 -13.53 0.67 18.40
C ILE A 173 -12.47 1.75 18.61
#